data_AF-A0A7S0M0J3-F1
#
_entry.id   AF-A0A7S0M0J3-F1
#
_cell.length_a   1.000
_cell.length_b   1.000
_cell.length_c   1.000
_cell.angle_alpha   90.00
_cell.angle_beta   90.00
_cell.angle_gamma   90.00
#
_symmetry.space_group_name_H-M   'P 1'
#
loop_
_entity.id
_entity.type
_entity.pdbx_description
1 polymer ?
#
loop_
_entity_poly.entity_id
_entity_poly.type
_entity_poly.pdbx_seq_one_letter_code
_entity_poly.pdbx_strand_id
1 'polypeptide(L)'
;ELDDARAEGVMVSLHLKATMMRVSDPIIFGHAVRVFFHDAFEKHAPALAKVGANPNNGLGDVLDKVATLPEPERGAVEQAFRDCYANRPRVAMVDARRGITNLHVPSDVIIDASMPPMIRDSGKMWNKDGELE
;
A
#
# COMPACT_ATOMS: atom_id res chain seq x y z
N GLU A 1 3.69 -9.14 -12.18
CA GLU A 1 4.19 -8.20 -11.15
C GLU A 1 4.19 -8.74 -9.72
N LEU A 2 3.07 -8.79 -8.97
CA LEU A 2 3.13 -9.18 -7.54
C LEU A 2 3.65 -10.61 -7.32
N ASP A 3 3.18 -11.55 -8.14
CA ASP A 3 3.59 -12.95 -8.05
C ASP A 3 5.05 -13.13 -8.49
N ASP A 4 5.47 -12.42 -9.54
CA ASP A 4 6.86 -12.43 -10.03
C ASP A 4 7.81 -11.85 -8.99
N ALA A 5 7.49 -10.68 -8.42
CA ALA A 5 8.29 -10.04 -7.37
C ALA A 5 8.43 -10.95 -6.15
N ARG A 6 7.37 -11.68 -5.79
CA ARG A 6 7.41 -12.67 -4.71
C ARG A 6 8.30 -13.86 -5.08
N ALA A 7 8.20 -14.38 -6.30
CA ALA A 7 8.98 -15.52 -6.77
C ALA A 7 10.48 -15.20 -6.87
N GLU A 8 10.81 -13.99 -7.33
CA GLU A 8 12.18 -13.48 -7.42
C GLU A 8 12.72 -12.99 -6.07
N GLY A 9 11.84 -12.88 -5.06
CA GLY A 9 12.21 -12.39 -3.74
C GLY A 9 12.66 -10.94 -3.75
N VAL A 10 12.08 -10.11 -4.62
CA VAL A 10 12.34 -8.67 -4.72
C VAL A 10 11.19 -7.85 -4.16
N MET A 11 11.51 -6.62 -3.77
CA MET A 11 10.52 -5.67 -3.26
C MET A 11 9.72 -5.02 -4.38
N VAL A 12 8.42 -4.78 -4.15
CA VAL A 12 7.57 -4.01 -5.06
C VAL A 12 7.53 -2.54 -4.68
N SER A 13 7.52 -1.68 -5.69
CA SER A 13 7.28 -0.25 -5.55
C SER A 13 6.36 0.24 -6.67
N LEU A 14 5.52 1.22 -6.36
CA LEU A 14 4.60 1.88 -7.26
C LEU A 14 4.97 3.35 -7.38
N HIS A 15 5.18 3.81 -8.61
CA HIS A 15 5.62 5.16 -8.91
C HIS A 15 4.60 5.82 -9.85
N LEU A 16 3.80 6.75 -9.32
CA LEU A 16 2.74 7.46 -10.05
C LEU A 16 2.85 8.97 -9.84
N LYS A 17 1.98 9.76 -10.46
CA LYS A 17 1.94 11.22 -10.32
C LYS A 17 0.57 11.71 -9.82
N ALA A 18 0.05 11.08 -8.76
CA ALA A 18 -1.32 11.24 -8.27
C ALA A 18 -1.76 12.68 -7.95
N THR A 19 -0.84 13.57 -7.56
CA THR A 19 -1.14 14.98 -7.27
C THR A 19 -1.44 15.81 -8.54
N MET A 20 -0.75 15.52 -9.64
CA MET A 20 -0.95 16.18 -10.93
C MET A 20 -2.02 15.48 -11.76
N MET A 21 -1.97 14.16 -11.82
CA MET A 21 -2.91 13.32 -12.56
C MET A 21 -4.12 12.97 -11.70
N ARG A 22 -4.87 14.00 -11.29
CA ARG A 22 -5.90 13.95 -10.23
C ARG A 22 -7.05 12.96 -10.45
N VAL A 23 -7.23 12.47 -11.67
CA VAL A 23 -8.32 11.54 -12.01
C VAL A 23 -7.78 10.13 -12.24
N SER A 24 -6.83 9.96 -13.15
CA SER A 24 -6.33 8.64 -13.54
C SER A 24 -5.55 7.95 -12.44
N ASP A 25 -4.58 8.65 -11.85
CA ASP A 25 -3.56 8.03 -11.02
C ASP A 25 -4.11 7.60 -9.65
N PRO A 26 -5.01 8.35 -8.99
CA PRO A 26 -5.70 7.86 -7.80
C PRO A 26 -6.52 6.58 -8.06
N ILE A 27 -7.10 6.43 -9.26
CA ILE A 27 -7.83 5.20 -9.64
C ILE A 27 -6.84 4.03 -9.80
N ILE A 28 -5.73 4.24 -10.52
CA ILE A 28 -4.68 3.22 -10.69
C ILE A 28 -4.08 2.83 -9.33
N PHE A 29 -3.80 3.81 -8.47
CA PHE A 29 -3.30 3.59 -7.12
C PHE A 29 -4.30 2.76 -6.29
N GLY A 30 -5.58 3.13 -6.34
CA GLY A 30 -6.63 2.38 -5.64
C GLY A 30 -6.78 0.95 -6.13
N HIS A 31 -6.60 0.70 -7.44
CA HIS A 31 -6.52 -0.66 -7.97
C HIS A 31 -5.32 -1.42 -7.41
N ALA A 32 -4.14 -0.82 -7.36
CA ALA A 32 -2.95 -1.47 -6.79
C ALA A 32 -3.16 -1.83 -5.31
N VAL A 33 -3.74 -0.93 -4.51
CA VAL A 33 -4.10 -1.18 -3.10
C VAL A 33 -5.10 -2.34 -3.00
N ARG A 34 -6.18 -2.33 -3.79
CA ARG A 34 -7.19 -3.41 -3.79
C ARG A 34 -6.58 -4.77 -4.15
N VAL A 35 -5.70 -4.82 -5.15
CA VAL A 35 -5.08 -6.07 -5.61
C VAL A 35 -4.07 -6.58 -4.58
N PHE A 36 -3.25 -5.70 -4.00
CA PHE A 36 -2.28 -6.08 -2.97
C PHE A 36 -3.00 -6.67 -1.74
N PHE A 37 -4.08 -6.02 -1.28
CA PHE A 37 -4.88 -6.44 -0.12
C PHE A 37 -6.17 -7.19 -0.49
N HIS A 38 -6.17 -7.90 -1.63
CA HIS A 38 -7.36 -8.55 -2.19
C HIS A 38 -8.18 -9.32 -1.15
N ASP A 39 -7.52 -10.20 -0.40
CA ASP A 39 -8.20 -11.11 0.54
C ASP A 39 -8.88 -10.36 1.69
N ALA A 40 -8.28 -9.26 2.16
CA ALA A 40 -8.88 -8.38 3.16
C ALA A 40 -10.09 -7.62 2.60
N PHE A 41 -9.98 -7.07 1.39
CA PHE A 41 -11.09 -6.37 0.74
C PHE A 41 -12.25 -7.30 0.43
N GLU A 42 -11.99 -8.52 -0.04
CA GLU A 42 -13.03 -9.52 -0.35
C GLU A 42 -13.74 -9.98 0.93
N LYS A 43 -12.97 -10.38 1.95
CA LYS A 43 -13.52 -10.90 3.21
C LYS A 43 -14.32 -9.86 4.00
N HIS A 44 -13.93 -8.59 3.94
CA HIS A 44 -14.51 -7.51 4.74
C HIS A 44 -15.21 -6.43 3.90
N ALA A 45 -15.61 -6.73 2.67
CA ALA A 45 -16.26 -5.78 1.77
C ALA A 45 -17.45 -5.03 2.41
N PRO A 46 -18.38 -5.68 3.15
CA PRO A 46 -19.50 -4.98 3.78
C PRO A 46 -19.05 -3.99 4.86
N ALA A 47 -18.08 -4.37 5.69
CA ALA A 47 -17.55 -3.53 6.77
C ALA A 47 -16.83 -2.30 6.20
N LEU A 48 -16.00 -2.50 5.17
CA LEU A 48 -15.27 -1.43 4.49
C LEU A 48 -16.21 -0.46 3.76
N ALA A 49 -17.26 -0.97 3.12
CA ALA A 49 -18.28 -0.15 2.48
C ALA A 49 -19.05 0.71 3.50
N LYS A 50 -19.40 0.13 4.65
CA LYS A 50 -20.11 0.81 5.74
C LYS A 50 -19.36 2.04 6.27
N VAL A 51 -18.03 1.96 6.38
CA VAL A 51 -17.19 3.08 6.87
C VAL A 51 -16.71 4.00 5.76
N GLY A 52 -17.06 3.72 4.50
CA GLY A 52 -16.67 4.52 3.34
C GLY A 52 -15.17 4.51 3.08
N ALA A 53 -14.48 3.38 3.35
CA ALA A 53 -13.06 3.24 3.07
C ALA A 53 -12.77 3.38 1.56
N ASN A 54 -11.86 4.29 1.20
CA ASN A 54 -11.55 4.55 -0.19
C ASN A 54 -10.08 4.23 -0.53
N PRO A 55 -9.80 3.09 -1.19
CA PRO A 55 -8.43 2.73 -1.55
C PRO A 55 -7.77 3.69 -2.54
N ASN A 56 -8.53 4.53 -3.26
CA ASN A 56 -7.96 5.56 -4.13
C ASN A 56 -7.24 6.66 -3.32
N ASN A 57 -7.56 6.80 -2.04
CA ASN A 57 -6.86 7.66 -1.08
C ASN A 57 -5.72 6.92 -0.36
N GLY A 58 -5.53 5.65 -0.66
CA GLY A 58 -4.48 4.78 -0.13
C GLY A 58 -4.85 4.01 1.13
N LEU A 59 -3.92 3.14 1.57
CA LEU A 59 -4.11 2.29 2.73
C LEU A 59 -4.32 3.09 4.01
N GLY A 60 -3.72 4.28 4.13
CA GLY A 60 -3.91 5.16 5.28
C GLY A 60 -5.38 5.52 5.51
N ASP A 61 -6.08 5.99 4.47
CA ASP A 61 -7.52 6.28 4.54
C ASP A 61 -8.33 5.04 4.92
N VAL A 62 -8.01 3.89 4.32
CA VAL A 62 -8.70 2.63 4.61
C VAL A 62 -8.57 2.27 6.10
N LEU A 63 -7.35 2.30 6.65
CA LEU A 63 -7.10 1.96 8.05
C LEU A 63 -7.73 3.00 9.00
N ASP A 64 -7.69 4.29 8.66
CA ASP A 64 -8.35 5.34 9.43
C ASP A 64 -9.87 5.14 9.49
N LYS A 65 -10.50 4.70 8.38
CA LYS A 65 -11.93 4.34 8.38
C LYS A 65 -12.20 3.08 9.18
N VAL A 66 -11.35 2.06 9.08
CA VAL A 66 -11.47 0.81 9.85
C VAL A 66 -11.39 1.07 11.35
N ALA A 67 -10.58 2.04 11.79
CA ALA A 67 -10.47 2.41 13.21
C ALA A 67 -11.80 2.89 13.83
N THR A 68 -12.78 3.28 13.01
CA THR A 68 -14.13 3.69 13.45
C THR A 68 -15.09 2.51 13.69
N LEU A 69 -14.73 1.30 13.28
CA LEU A 69 -15.53 0.10 13.53
C LEU A 69 -15.52 -0.29 15.02
N PRO A 70 -16.62 -0.85 15.54
CA PRO A 70 -16.63 -1.41 16.89
C PRO A 70 -15.81 -2.71 16.95
N GLU A 71 -15.34 -3.06 18.15
CA GLU A 71 -14.85 -4.42 18.40
C GLU A 71 -16.02 -5.43 18.45
N PRO A 72 -15.83 -6.69 18.01
CA PRO A 72 -14.59 -7.30 17.52
C PRO A 72 -14.33 -7.12 16.01
N GLU A 73 -15.19 -6.38 15.31
CA GLU A 73 -15.14 -6.22 13.85
C GLU A 73 -13.86 -5.51 13.41
N ARG A 74 -13.47 -4.42 14.11
CA ARG A 74 -12.22 -3.70 13.86
C ARG A 74 -11.00 -4.61 13.91
N GLY A 75 -10.80 -5.35 15.00
CA GLY A 75 -9.66 -6.24 15.16
C GLY A 75 -9.57 -7.30 14.07
N ALA A 76 -10.72 -7.83 13.63
CA ALA A 76 -10.77 -8.80 12.54
C ALA A 76 -10.35 -8.20 11.19
N VAL A 77 -10.80 -6.99 10.87
CA VAL A 77 -10.43 -6.31 9.61
C VAL A 77 -8.95 -5.95 9.61
N GLU A 78 -8.45 -5.33 10.68
CA GLU A 78 -7.02 -4.99 10.77
C GLU A 78 -6.11 -6.21 10.65
N GLN A 79 -6.51 -7.33 11.27
CA GLN A 79 -5.75 -8.56 11.17
C GLN A 79 -5.72 -9.09 9.74
N ALA A 80 -6.84 -9.03 9.01
CA ALA A 80 -6.87 -9.45 7.60
C ALA A 80 -5.90 -8.63 6.72
N PHE A 81 -5.78 -7.31 6.95
CA PHE A 81 -4.78 -6.48 6.26
C PHE A 81 -3.34 -6.87 6.65
N ARG A 82 -3.09 -7.14 7.93
CA ARG A 82 -1.78 -7.63 8.40
C ARG A 82 -1.40 -8.97 7.76
N ASP A 83 -2.34 -9.90 7.67
CA ASP A 83 -2.13 -11.25 7.11
C ASP A 83 -1.77 -11.20 5.62
N CYS A 84 -2.28 -10.21 4.87
CA CYS A 84 -1.93 -10.04 3.45
C CYS A 84 -0.41 -9.87 3.25
N TYR A 85 0.29 -9.16 4.14
CA TYR A 85 1.73 -8.96 4.01
C TYR A 85 2.53 -10.27 4.08
N ALA A 86 2.04 -11.31 4.76
CA ALA A 86 2.71 -12.60 4.81
C ALA A 86 2.69 -13.36 3.47
N ASN A 87 1.69 -13.06 2.63
CA ASN A 87 1.44 -13.74 1.35
C ASN A 87 1.75 -12.86 0.13
N ARG A 88 2.23 -11.65 0.34
CA ARG A 88 2.58 -10.68 -0.71
C ARG A 88 4.09 -10.43 -0.74
N PRO A 89 4.64 -9.95 -1.88
CA PRO A 89 6.02 -9.49 -1.89
C PRO A 89 6.23 -8.36 -0.89
N ARG A 90 7.49 -8.14 -0.49
CA ARG A 90 7.87 -6.97 0.31
C ARG A 90 7.47 -5.71 -0.45
N VAL A 91 7.09 -4.65 0.26
CA VAL A 91 6.72 -3.36 -0.33
C VAL A 91 7.69 -2.28 0.13
N ALA A 92 8.04 -1.38 -0.78
CA ALA A 92 8.90 -0.24 -0.47
C ALA A 92 8.30 0.62 0.65
N MET A 93 9.17 1.15 1.50
CA MET A 93 8.79 1.99 2.63
C MET A 93 9.03 3.46 2.31
N VAL A 94 8.09 4.29 2.76
CA VAL A 94 8.24 5.75 2.84
C VAL A 94 8.88 6.12 4.18
N ASP A 95 8.40 5.50 5.27
CA ASP A 95 8.97 5.62 6.60
C ASP A 95 8.87 4.27 7.32
N ALA A 96 9.98 3.52 7.36
CA ALA A 96 10.04 2.22 7.99
C ALA A 96 9.77 2.25 9.50
N ARG A 97 10.19 3.32 10.20
CA ARG A 97 10.02 3.46 11.66
C ARG A 97 8.56 3.64 12.05
N ARG A 98 7.78 4.28 11.18
CA ARG A 98 6.35 4.50 11.36
C ARG A 98 5.48 3.45 10.66
N GLY A 99 6.08 2.51 9.94
CA GLY A 99 5.36 1.51 9.15
C GLY A 99 4.64 2.07 7.92
N ILE A 100 5.04 3.25 7.44
CA ILE A 100 4.41 3.90 6.27
C ILE A 100 5.01 3.30 5.00
N THR A 101 4.19 2.56 4.26
CA THR A 101 4.55 1.89 3.01
C THR A 101 4.27 2.79 1.80
N ASN A 102 4.83 2.44 0.65
CA ASN A 102 4.53 3.03 -0.65
C ASN A 102 3.03 3.02 -1.02
N LEU A 103 2.24 2.11 -0.47
CA LEU A 103 0.78 2.04 -0.64
C LEU A 103 -0.05 2.87 0.37
N HIS A 104 0.57 3.60 1.29
CA HIS A 104 -0.16 4.35 2.33
C HIS A 104 -0.86 5.58 1.79
N VAL A 105 -0.15 6.44 1.05
CA VAL A 105 -0.68 7.70 0.52
C VAL A 105 -0.26 7.84 -0.96
N PRO A 106 -1.21 8.09 -1.88
CA PRO A 106 -0.94 8.19 -3.33
C PRO A 106 0.08 9.25 -3.72
N SER A 107 0.26 10.28 -2.90
CA SER A 107 1.15 11.41 -3.14
C SER A 107 2.55 11.27 -2.54
N ASP A 108 2.82 10.22 -1.76
CA ASP A 108 4.12 10.10 -1.07
C ASP A 108 5.25 9.71 -2.03
N VAL A 109 4.97 8.84 -3.00
CA VAL A 109 5.96 8.35 -3.98
C VAL A 109 5.60 8.87 -5.38
N ILE A 110 6.14 10.05 -5.70
CA ILE A 110 5.88 10.74 -6.96
C ILE A 110 6.93 10.34 -7.98
N ILE A 111 6.53 9.84 -9.16
CA ILE A 111 7.42 9.20 -10.15
C ILE A 111 8.64 10.04 -10.54
N ASP A 112 8.48 11.35 -10.73
CA ASP A 112 9.55 12.27 -11.12
C ASP A 112 10.56 12.57 -10.00
N ALA A 113 10.14 12.39 -8.74
CA ALA A 113 11.00 12.57 -7.56
C ALA A 113 11.49 11.25 -6.95
N SER A 114 10.89 10.11 -7.30
CA SER A 114 11.17 8.81 -6.69
C SER A 114 12.06 7.91 -7.54
N MET A 115 11.91 7.95 -8.88
CA MET A 115 12.76 7.17 -9.78
C MET A 115 14.23 7.62 -9.77
N PRO A 116 14.57 8.93 -9.81
CA PRO A 116 15.98 9.35 -9.82
C PRO A 116 16.75 8.97 -8.54
N PRO A 117 16.21 9.14 -7.31
CA PRO A 117 16.88 8.65 -6.11
C PRO A 117 17.06 7.13 -6.08
N MET A 118 16.05 6.36 -6.50
CA MET A 118 16.17 4.90 -6.58
C MET A 118 17.32 4.49 -7.52
N ILE A 119 17.43 5.12 -8.70
CA ILE A 119 18.54 4.88 -9.63
C ILE A 119 19.89 5.29 -9.01
N ARG A 120 19.96 6.47 -8.39
CA ARG A 120 21.17 6.97 -7.73
C ARG A 120 21.64 6.04 -6.62
N ASP A 121 20.71 5.50 -5.85
CA ASP A 121 20.97 4.65 -4.69
C ASP A 121 21.14 3.17 -5.12
N SER A 122 21.74 2.97 -6.31
CA SER A 122 22.07 1.66 -6.91
C SER A 122 20.87 0.79 -7.28
N GLY A 123 19.75 1.41 -7.67
CA GLY A 123 18.52 0.71 -8.05
C GLY A 123 17.71 0.22 -6.86
N LYS A 124 17.89 0.83 -5.68
CA LYS A 124 17.36 0.33 -4.40
C LYS A 124 16.36 1.27 -3.77
N MET A 125 15.51 0.70 -2.91
CA MET A 125 14.59 1.47 -2.05
C MET A 125 14.63 0.93 -0.61
N TRP A 126 14.02 1.67 0.31
CA TRP A 126 14.01 1.30 1.73
C TRP A 126 13.03 0.16 1.99
N ASN A 127 13.51 -0.89 2.66
CA ASN A 127 12.68 -2.00 3.13
C ASN A 127 12.13 -1.73 4.55
N LYS A 128 11.35 -2.68 5.09
CA LYS A 128 10.74 -2.60 6.42
C LYS A 128 11.74 -2.48 7.57
N ASP A 129 12.97 -2.94 7.37
CA ASP A 129 14.04 -2.95 8.37
C ASP A 129 14.86 -1.65 8.32
N GLY A 130 14.51 -0.74 7.39
CA GLY A 130 15.20 0.54 7.22
C GLY A 130 16.54 0.39 6.49
N GLU A 131 16.66 -0.62 5.62
CA GLU A 131 17.84 -0.88 4.80
C GLU A 131 17.51 -0.71 3.31
N LEU A 132 18.53 -0.39 2.51
CA LEU A 132 18.39 -0.32 1.06
C LEU A 132 18.47 -1.73 0.47
N GLU A 133 17.37 -2.14 -0.17
CA GLU A 133 17.23 -3.40 -0.90
C GLU A 133 17.20 -3.15 -2.41
#